data_AF-A0A6I4Q311-F1
#
_entry.id   AF-A0A6I4Q311-F1
#
_cell.length_a   1.000
_cell.length_b   1.000
_cell.length_c   1.000
_cell.angle_alpha   90.00
_cell.angle_beta   90.00
_cell.angle_gamma   90.00
#
_symmetry.space_group_name_H-M   'P 1'
#
loop_
_entity.id
_entity.type
_entity.pdbx_description
1 polymer ?
#
loop_
_entity_poly.entity_id
_entity_poly.type
_entity_poly.pdbx_seq_one_letter_code
_entity_poly.pdbx_strand_id
1 'polypeptide(L)'
;MFGNKTNRQVIIWTTIIGGFFSSLVKWGSEVNMPPRVPGEISPPAAHIDAWLGWLGINSHSLDYIYQGASVLGAVTLYHWLFSFAFAFVYVAGAYYCNKIRLWYGALYGIIITVVMHGFLIPLLGFRHPAYDAEGTVGWLWNLNGYELWSEILGHIYWGASIEVCMIAVLAHFARPIHGEWRQ
;
A
#
# COMPACT_ATOMS: atom_id res chain seq x y z
N MET A 1 -0.17 12.12 -21.39
CA MET A 1 -1.17 11.62 -20.42
C MET A 1 -2.57 12.18 -20.65
N PHE A 2 -2.77 13.51 -20.64
CA PHE A 2 -4.12 14.11 -20.65
C PHE A 2 -4.75 14.38 -22.03
N GLY A 3 -4.08 14.15 -23.16
CA GLY A 3 -4.66 14.43 -24.49
C GLY A 3 -5.74 13.43 -24.94
N ASN A 4 -5.66 12.18 -24.50
CA ASN A 4 -6.58 11.10 -24.90
C ASN A 4 -7.60 10.82 -23.78
N LYS A 5 -8.89 10.98 -24.09
CA LYS A 5 -10.00 10.77 -23.14
C LYS A 5 -9.98 9.37 -22.52
N THR A 6 -9.79 8.34 -23.33
CA THR A 6 -9.80 6.94 -22.88
C THR A 6 -8.62 6.65 -21.95
N ASN A 7 -7.41 7.17 -22.24
CA ASN A 7 -6.27 6.97 -21.34
C ASN A 7 -6.51 7.59 -19.96
N ARG A 8 -7.14 8.78 -19.92
CA ARG A 8 -7.53 9.42 -18.64
C ARG A 8 -8.55 8.56 -17.89
N GLN A 9 -9.53 8.01 -18.60
CA GLN A 9 -10.53 7.13 -18.00
C GLN A 9 -9.89 5.86 -17.44
N VAL A 10 -8.95 5.23 -18.16
CA VAL A 10 -8.20 4.07 -17.65
C VAL A 10 -7.46 4.42 -16.36
N ILE A 11 -6.76 5.56 -16.32
CA ILE A 11 -6.04 6.01 -15.12
C ILE A 11 -6.98 6.21 -13.94
N ILE A 12 -8.08 6.94 -14.14
CA ILE A 12 -9.05 7.24 -13.07
C ILE A 12 -9.71 5.96 -12.56
N TRP A 13 -10.23 5.12 -13.46
CA TRP A 13 -10.92 3.89 -13.07
C TRP A 13 -9.99 2.86 -12.43
N THR A 14 -8.76 2.72 -12.93
CA THR A 14 -7.75 1.85 -12.30
C THR A 14 -7.38 2.36 -10.91
N THR A 15 -7.26 3.68 -10.73
CA THR A 15 -6.97 4.29 -9.41
C THR A 15 -8.08 3.97 -8.42
N ILE A 16 -9.35 4.18 -8.81
CA ILE A 16 -10.50 3.98 -7.92
C ILE A 16 -10.69 2.48 -7.60
N ILE A 17 -10.78 1.63 -8.63
CA ILE A 17 -11.08 0.22 -8.44
C ILE A 17 -9.86 -0.50 -7.84
N GLY A 18 -8.67 -0.26 -8.40
CA GLY A 18 -7.44 -0.84 -7.89
C GLY A 18 -7.10 -0.39 -6.48
N GLY A 19 -7.29 0.90 -6.14
CA GLY A 19 -7.09 1.41 -4.78
C GLY A 19 -8.02 0.76 -3.75
N PHE A 20 -9.29 0.59 -4.10
CA PHE A 20 -10.29 -0.05 -3.24
C PHE A 20 -10.03 -1.55 -3.05
N PHE A 21 -9.81 -2.31 -4.13
CA PHE A 21 -9.58 -3.75 -4.01
C PHE A 21 -8.25 -4.05 -3.31
N SER A 22 -7.21 -3.27 -3.62
CA SER A 22 -5.89 -3.49 -3.02
C SER A 22 -5.85 -3.19 -1.54
N SER A 23 -6.57 -2.17 -1.04
CA SER A 23 -6.66 -1.92 0.40
C SER A 23 -7.28 -3.10 1.15
N LEU A 24 -8.33 -3.71 0.59
CA LEU A 24 -8.96 -4.91 1.14
C LEU A 24 -8.02 -6.13 1.10
N VAL A 25 -7.29 -6.33 0.00
CA VAL A 25 -6.34 -7.44 -0.14
C VAL A 25 -5.17 -7.30 0.83
N LYS A 26 -4.58 -6.10 0.97
CA LYS A 26 -3.49 -5.86 1.93
C LYS A 26 -3.99 -6.10 3.34
N TRP A 27 -5.14 -5.56 3.71
CA TRP A 27 -5.70 -5.79 5.04
C TRP A 27 -5.99 -7.27 5.31
N GLY A 28 -6.58 -7.99 4.35
CA GLY A 28 -6.80 -9.43 4.45
C GLY A 28 -5.51 -10.25 4.54
N SER A 29 -4.42 -9.79 3.91
CA SER A 29 -3.12 -10.47 3.99
C SER A 29 -2.52 -10.45 5.40
N GLU A 30 -2.83 -9.45 6.21
CA GLU A 30 -2.33 -9.31 7.59
C GLU A 30 -2.95 -10.34 8.54
N VAL A 31 -4.10 -10.92 8.18
CA VAL A 31 -4.69 -12.05 8.93
C VAL A 31 -3.91 -13.34 8.67
N ASN A 32 -3.51 -13.57 7.41
CA ASN A 32 -2.81 -14.79 7.01
C ASN A 32 -1.32 -14.75 7.36
N MET A 33 -0.74 -13.55 7.37
CA MET A 33 0.68 -13.32 7.60
C MET A 33 0.85 -12.07 8.48
N PRO A 34 0.67 -12.15 9.80
CA PRO A 34 0.77 -10.98 10.67
C PRO A 34 2.19 -10.41 10.62
N PRO A 35 2.38 -9.11 10.28
CA PRO A 35 3.71 -8.53 10.09
C PRO A 35 4.40 -8.20 11.41
N ARG A 36 3.64 -7.84 12.46
CA ARG A 36 4.19 -7.20 13.66
C ARG A 36 3.80 -7.93 14.93
N VAL A 37 4.62 -7.74 15.95
CA VAL A 37 4.32 -8.19 17.30
C VAL A 37 3.07 -7.45 17.81
N PRO A 38 2.12 -8.15 18.47
CA PRO A 38 0.96 -7.50 19.06
C PRO A 38 1.35 -6.36 19.99
N GLY A 39 0.70 -5.21 19.85
CA GLY A 39 0.96 -4.02 20.66
C GLY A 39 1.98 -3.03 20.08
N GLU A 40 2.67 -3.37 18.98
CA GLU A 40 3.49 -2.37 18.27
C GLU A 40 2.63 -1.29 17.61
N ILE A 41 3.04 -0.03 17.75
CA ILE A 41 2.44 1.06 17.00
C ILE A 41 2.73 0.90 15.51
N SER A 42 1.69 1.00 14.68
CA SER A 42 1.88 0.97 13.23
C SER A 42 2.50 2.29 12.73
N PRO A 43 3.34 2.27 11.67
CA PRO A 43 3.86 3.50 11.09
C PRO A 43 2.75 4.50 10.70
N PRO A 44 1.60 4.08 10.15
CA PRO A 44 0.48 5.00 9.94
C PRO A 44 -0.08 5.64 11.21
N ALA A 45 -0.19 4.88 12.32
CA ALA A 45 -0.58 5.46 13.60
C ALA A 45 0.45 6.51 14.06
N ALA A 46 1.74 6.17 13.99
CA ALA A 46 2.82 7.09 14.36
C ALA A 46 2.85 8.35 13.47
N HIS A 47 2.57 8.22 12.16
CA HIS A 47 2.45 9.35 11.24
C HIS A 47 1.29 10.27 11.63
N ILE A 48 0.11 9.71 11.91
CA ILE A 48 -1.06 10.50 12.31
C ILE A 48 -0.75 11.27 13.59
N ASP A 49 -0.21 10.59 14.60
CA ASP A 49 0.11 11.19 15.89
C ASP A 49 1.16 12.30 15.77
N ALA A 50 2.21 12.06 14.99
CA ALA A 50 3.29 13.03 14.81
C ALA A 50 2.89 14.24 13.94
N TRP A 51 2.12 14.04 12.87
CA TRP A 51 1.85 15.08 11.88
C TRP A 51 0.54 15.82 12.09
N LEU A 52 -0.45 15.18 12.71
CA LEU A 52 -1.77 15.77 12.95
C LEU A 52 -2.05 16.01 14.44
N GLY A 53 -1.17 15.57 15.35
CA GLY A 53 -1.35 15.73 16.79
C GLY A 53 -1.53 17.19 17.23
N TRP A 54 -0.86 18.14 16.57
CA TRP A 54 -1.00 19.58 16.85
C TRP A 54 -2.39 20.14 16.47
N LEU A 55 -3.17 19.42 15.64
CA LEU A 55 -4.57 19.72 15.33
C LEU A 55 -5.55 19.02 16.28
N GLY A 56 -5.05 18.29 17.27
CA GLY A 56 -5.88 17.46 18.15
C GLY A 56 -6.38 16.16 17.50
N ILE A 57 -5.80 15.75 16.37
CA ILE A 57 -6.13 14.50 15.67
C ILE A 57 -5.01 13.49 15.94
N ASN A 58 -5.38 12.29 16.36
CA ASN A 58 -4.48 11.17 16.64
C ASN A 58 -4.98 9.87 16.00
N SER A 59 -4.18 8.82 16.10
CA SER A 59 -4.40 7.49 15.53
C SER A 59 -5.69 6.82 16.02
N HIS A 60 -6.26 7.29 17.12
CA HIS A 60 -7.51 6.81 17.73
C HIS A 60 -8.73 7.70 17.44
N SER A 61 -8.57 8.82 16.75
CA SER A 61 -9.63 9.84 16.58
C SER A 61 -10.87 9.37 15.82
N LEU A 62 -10.76 8.25 15.08
CA LEU A 62 -11.87 7.64 14.35
C LEU A 62 -12.12 6.19 14.79
N ASP A 63 -11.61 5.79 15.94
CA ASP A 63 -11.79 4.43 16.43
C ASP A 63 -13.25 4.16 16.82
N TYR A 64 -13.71 2.96 16.54
CA TYR A 64 -15.05 2.52 16.89
C TYR A 64 -15.07 1.04 17.26
N ILE A 65 -16.12 0.62 17.96
CA ILE A 65 -16.34 -0.78 18.32
C ILE A 65 -17.37 -1.40 17.38
N TYR A 66 -17.02 -2.54 16.79
CA TYR A 66 -17.91 -3.33 15.95
C TYR A 66 -17.98 -4.76 16.47
N GLN A 67 -19.17 -5.19 16.94
CA GLN A 67 -19.37 -6.53 17.53
C GLN A 67 -18.36 -6.87 18.64
N GLY A 68 -18.00 -5.89 19.48
CA GLY A 68 -17.04 -6.04 20.57
C GLY A 68 -15.57 -6.00 20.14
N ALA A 69 -15.25 -5.92 18.84
CA ALA A 69 -13.90 -5.70 18.35
C ALA A 69 -13.61 -4.21 18.15
N SER A 70 -12.42 -3.76 18.55
CA SER A 70 -11.93 -2.42 18.24
C SER A 70 -11.50 -2.35 16.78
N VAL A 71 -11.99 -1.33 16.07
CA VAL A 71 -11.57 -1.00 14.71
C VAL A 71 -10.82 0.32 14.74
N LEU A 72 -9.56 0.27 14.33
CA LEU A 72 -8.68 1.43 14.25
C LEU A 72 -9.03 2.29 13.02
N GLY A 73 -10.04 3.13 13.14
CA GLY A 73 -10.68 3.79 11.99
C GLY A 73 -9.75 4.76 11.26
N ALA A 74 -8.96 5.54 12.00
CA ALA A 74 -8.06 6.52 11.40
C ALA A 74 -6.89 5.84 10.68
N VAL A 75 -6.33 4.81 11.30
CA VAL A 75 -5.29 3.95 10.71
C VAL A 75 -5.81 3.23 9.47
N THR A 76 -7.04 2.70 9.52
CA THR A 76 -7.67 2.03 8.36
C THR A 76 -7.85 3.01 7.21
N LEU A 77 -8.40 4.20 7.47
CA LEU A 77 -8.57 5.23 6.46
C LEU A 77 -7.24 5.65 5.83
N TYR A 78 -6.18 5.78 6.64
CA TYR A 78 -4.84 6.08 6.15
C TYR A 78 -4.35 5.05 5.13
N HIS A 79 -4.45 3.75 5.44
CA HIS A 79 -4.04 2.67 4.52
C HIS A 79 -4.87 2.65 3.23
N TRP A 80 -6.16 2.96 3.33
CA TRP A 80 -7.03 3.07 2.15
C TRP A 80 -6.59 4.21 1.24
N LEU A 81 -6.43 5.42 1.78
CA LEU A 81 -5.97 6.58 1.02
C LEU A 81 -4.59 6.33 0.38
N PHE A 82 -3.70 5.66 1.10
CA PHE A 82 -2.41 5.24 0.57
C PHE A 82 -2.57 4.28 -0.61
N SER A 83 -3.48 3.30 -0.52
CA SER A 83 -3.76 2.38 -1.61
C SER A 83 -4.31 3.09 -2.86
N PHE A 84 -5.19 4.08 -2.71
CA PHE A 84 -5.63 4.92 -3.84
C PHE A 84 -4.47 5.73 -4.44
N ALA A 85 -3.67 6.39 -3.60
CA ALA A 85 -2.53 7.19 -4.07
C ALA A 85 -1.53 6.33 -4.85
N PHE A 86 -1.21 5.14 -4.35
CA PHE A 86 -0.25 4.27 -5.01
C PHE A 86 -0.84 3.44 -6.15
N ALA A 87 -2.15 3.21 -6.20
CA ALA A 87 -2.81 2.71 -7.41
C ALA A 87 -2.71 3.73 -8.56
N PHE A 88 -2.84 5.03 -8.25
CA PHE A 88 -2.57 6.09 -9.22
C PHE A 88 -1.11 6.09 -9.68
N VAL A 89 -0.15 6.02 -8.75
CA VAL A 89 1.28 5.93 -9.09
C VAL A 89 1.57 4.71 -9.96
N TYR A 90 0.94 3.57 -9.68
CA TYR A 90 1.07 2.36 -10.48
C TYR A 90 0.61 2.55 -11.92
N VAL A 91 -0.64 2.98 -12.13
CA VAL A 91 -1.20 3.14 -13.48
C VAL A 91 -0.54 4.30 -14.25
N ALA A 92 -0.17 5.38 -13.56
CA ALA A 92 0.59 6.49 -14.14
C ALA A 92 2.01 6.05 -14.51
N GLY A 93 2.69 5.29 -13.65
CA GLY A 93 3.99 4.69 -13.94
C GLY A 93 3.92 3.73 -15.13
N ALA A 94 2.87 2.90 -15.19
CA ALA A 94 2.61 1.98 -16.29
C ALA A 94 2.33 2.67 -17.62
N TYR A 95 1.86 3.92 -17.60
CA TYR A 95 1.72 4.74 -18.80
C TYR A 95 3.08 5.07 -19.44
N TYR A 96 4.13 5.25 -18.63
CA TYR A 96 5.47 5.62 -19.12
C TYR A 96 6.38 4.40 -19.27
N CYS A 97 6.33 3.45 -18.33
CA CYS A 97 7.20 2.29 -18.26
C CYS A 97 6.40 1.01 -17.97
N ASN A 98 6.15 0.21 -19.01
CA ASN A 98 5.37 -1.03 -18.87
C ASN A 98 6.04 -2.08 -17.95
N LYS A 99 7.34 -1.96 -17.67
CA LYS A 99 8.06 -2.88 -16.77
C LYS A 99 7.50 -2.88 -15.35
N ILE A 100 6.86 -1.80 -14.89
CA ILE A 100 6.24 -1.76 -13.56
C ILE A 100 5.16 -2.83 -13.39
N ARG A 101 4.57 -3.31 -14.49
CA ARG A 101 3.52 -4.33 -14.51
C ARG A 101 4.04 -5.78 -14.52
N LEU A 102 5.36 -5.98 -14.47
CA LEU A 102 5.98 -7.31 -14.51
C LEU A 102 5.44 -8.22 -13.40
N TRP A 103 5.28 -9.50 -13.76
CA TRP A 103 4.74 -10.55 -12.89
C TRP A 103 3.41 -10.18 -12.26
N TYR A 104 2.52 -9.64 -13.09
CA TYR A 104 1.19 -9.17 -12.67
C TYR A 104 1.28 -8.18 -11.50
N GLY A 105 2.15 -7.17 -11.56
CA GLY A 105 2.28 -6.15 -10.50
C GLY A 105 3.09 -6.58 -9.27
N ALA A 106 3.59 -7.82 -9.19
CA ALA A 106 4.42 -8.26 -8.08
C ALA A 106 5.74 -7.46 -7.98
N LEU A 107 6.35 -7.11 -9.11
CA LEU A 107 7.55 -6.27 -9.12
C LEU A 107 7.29 -4.92 -8.44
N TYR A 108 6.13 -4.31 -8.69
CA TYR A 108 5.74 -3.07 -8.05
C TYR A 108 5.59 -3.21 -6.54
N GLY A 109 4.95 -4.29 -6.08
CA GLY A 109 4.86 -4.61 -4.65
C GLY A 109 6.23 -4.73 -3.97
N ILE A 110 7.19 -5.41 -4.61
CA ILE A 110 8.56 -5.53 -4.11
C ILE A 110 9.24 -4.16 -4.04
N ILE A 111 9.12 -3.34 -5.09
CA ILE A 111 9.68 -1.98 -5.11
C ILE A 111 9.11 -1.15 -3.96
N ILE A 112 7.79 -1.18 -3.73
CA ILE A 112 7.15 -0.45 -2.63
C ILE A 112 7.61 -0.96 -1.27
N THR A 113 7.77 -2.27 -1.10
CA THR A 113 8.30 -2.84 0.14
C THR A 113 9.70 -2.28 0.43
N VAL A 114 10.59 -2.32 -0.56
CA VAL A 114 11.96 -1.82 -0.38
C VAL A 114 11.97 -0.31 -0.14
N VAL A 115 11.31 0.48 -0.99
CA VAL A 115 11.36 1.95 -0.92
C VAL A 115 10.65 2.47 0.32
N MET A 116 9.42 2.02 0.60
CA MET A 116 8.62 2.57 1.69
C MET A 116 8.98 1.93 3.03
N HIS A 117 8.94 0.59 3.12
CA HIS A 117 9.17 -0.11 4.38
C HIS A 117 10.65 -0.32 4.68
N GLY A 118 11.48 -0.53 3.66
CA GLY A 118 12.92 -0.72 3.84
C GLY A 118 13.72 0.57 4.05
N PHE A 119 13.25 1.70 3.50
CA PHE A 119 13.97 2.97 3.53
C PHE A 119 13.17 4.14 4.08
N LEU A 120 12.04 4.52 3.48
CA LEU A 120 11.38 5.79 3.80
C LEU A 120 10.84 5.86 5.23
N ILE A 121 10.11 4.84 5.67
CA ILE A 121 9.55 4.78 7.03
C ILE A 121 10.67 4.77 8.09
N PRO A 122 11.72 3.91 7.97
CA PRO A 122 12.85 3.95 8.90
C PRO A 122 13.62 5.28 8.88
N LEU A 123 13.86 5.85 7.70
CA LEU A 123 14.57 7.12 7.53
C LEU A 123 13.85 8.30 8.21
N LEU A 124 12.52 8.27 8.22
CA LEU A 124 11.69 9.28 8.90
C LEU A 124 11.54 9.03 10.41
N GLY A 125 12.18 8.00 10.96
CA GLY A 125 12.13 7.68 12.39
C GLY A 125 10.85 7.01 12.87
N PHE A 126 10.06 6.43 11.94
CA PHE A 126 8.77 5.80 12.26
C PHE A 126 8.84 4.27 12.36
N ARG A 127 10.04 3.69 12.39
CA ARG A 127 10.23 2.25 12.61
C ARG A 127 11.35 1.96 13.60
N HIS A 128 10.95 1.43 14.75
CA HIS A 128 11.80 0.80 15.75
C HIS A 128 11.14 -0.53 16.15
N PRO A 129 11.69 -1.69 15.77
CA PRO A 129 11.09 -2.99 16.08
C PRO A 129 11.08 -3.27 17.59
N ALA A 130 9.95 -3.70 18.16
CA ALA A 130 9.86 -3.91 19.61
C ALA A 130 10.56 -5.20 20.06
N TYR A 131 10.85 -6.10 19.14
CA TYR A 131 11.67 -7.30 19.38
C TYR A 131 13.18 -7.01 19.38
N ASP A 132 13.60 -5.79 19.06
CA ASP A 132 14.99 -5.38 19.13
C ASP A 132 15.27 -4.60 20.42
N ALA A 133 16.00 -5.24 21.34
CA ALA A 133 16.34 -4.66 22.64
C ALA A 133 17.29 -3.46 22.54
N GLU A 134 18.03 -3.33 21.43
CA GLU A 134 18.94 -2.22 21.19
C GLU A 134 18.22 -0.98 20.66
N GLY A 135 16.94 -1.09 20.31
CA GLY A 135 16.12 0.01 19.81
C GLY A 135 16.58 0.54 18.46
N THR A 136 17.23 -0.31 17.65
CA THR A 136 17.76 0.10 16.35
C THR A 136 16.64 0.55 15.42
N VAL A 137 17.02 1.39 14.46
CA VAL A 137 16.12 1.78 13.37
C VAL A 137 15.81 0.54 12.55
N GLY A 138 14.52 0.29 12.29
CA GLY A 138 14.05 -0.89 11.58
C GLY A 138 14.27 -0.84 10.07
N TRP A 139 15.51 -0.69 9.65
CA TRP A 139 15.93 -0.88 8.26
C TRP A 139 15.58 -2.30 7.78
N LEU A 140 15.48 -2.50 6.46
CA LEU A 140 15.11 -3.80 5.89
C LEU A 140 15.97 -4.98 6.39
N TRP A 141 17.26 -4.75 6.66
CA TRP A 141 18.20 -5.76 7.16
C TRP A 141 18.20 -5.92 8.70
N ASN A 142 17.48 -5.06 9.42
CA ASN A 142 17.27 -5.14 10.86
C ASN A 142 15.92 -5.80 11.23
N LEU A 143 15.06 -6.07 10.23
CA LEU A 143 13.80 -6.76 10.47
C LEU A 143 14.03 -8.26 10.63
N ASN A 144 13.23 -8.89 11.50
CA ASN A 144 13.18 -10.35 11.58
C ASN A 144 12.51 -10.94 10.33
N GLY A 145 12.68 -12.25 10.13
CA GLY A 145 12.14 -12.94 8.96
C GLY A 145 10.61 -12.89 8.87
N TYR A 146 9.89 -12.90 10.00
CA TYR A 146 8.42 -12.90 10.01
C TYR A 146 7.86 -11.60 9.44
N GLU A 147 8.36 -10.45 9.92
CA GLU A 147 7.96 -9.14 9.45
C GLU A 147 8.39 -8.93 7.99
N LEU A 148 9.63 -9.28 7.65
CA LEU A 148 10.14 -9.14 6.30
C LEU A 148 9.30 -9.91 5.27
N TRP A 149 9.01 -11.19 5.52
CA TRP A 149 8.22 -12.02 4.61
C TRP A 149 6.77 -11.58 4.53
N SER A 150 6.17 -11.19 5.66
CA SER A 150 4.82 -10.66 5.67
C SER A 150 4.73 -9.37 4.85
N GLU A 151 5.66 -8.43 5.01
CA GLU A 151 5.64 -7.18 4.26
C GLU A 151 5.87 -7.43 2.77
N ILE A 152 6.82 -8.26 2.38
CA ILE A 152 7.06 -8.60 0.96
C ILE A 152 5.81 -9.23 0.34
N LEU A 153 5.25 -10.27 0.96
CA LEU A 153 4.12 -11.01 0.38
C LEU A 153 2.84 -10.18 0.39
N GLY A 154 2.57 -9.45 1.47
CA GLY A 154 1.43 -8.54 1.56
C GLY A 154 1.46 -7.47 0.47
N HIS A 155 2.63 -6.90 0.17
CA HIS A 155 2.76 -5.93 -0.92
C HIS A 155 2.72 -6.57 -2.31
N ILE A 156 3.18 -7.80 -2.48
CA ILE A 156 2.99 -8.54 -3.74
C ILE A 156 1.51 -8.76 -4.01
N TYR A 157 0.73 -9.24 -3.04
CA TYR A 157 -0.71 -9.44 -3.20
C TYR A 157 -1.43 -8.12 -3.48
N TRP A 158 -1.07 -7.08 -2.73
CA TRP A 158 -1.57 -5.73 -2.92
C TRP A 158 -1.27 -5.20 -4.34
N GLY A 159 -0.02 -5.25 -4.79
CA GLY A 159 0.38 -4.80 -6.13
C GLY A 159 -0.29 -5.62 -7.23
N ALA A 160 -0.42 -6.94 -7.03
CA ALA A 160 -1.09 -7.81 -7.98
C ALA A 160 -2.58 -7.54 -8.11
N SER A 161 -3.25 -7.22 -7.00
CA SER A 161 -4.66 -6.84 -7.05
C SER A 161 -4.90 -5.54 -7.84
N ILE A 162 -3.98 -4.57 -7.76
CA ILE A 162 -4.04 -3.35 -8.59
C ILE A 162 -3.93 -3.72 -10.07
N GLU A 163 -3.00 -4.60 -10.44
CA GLU A 163 -2.82 -5.02 -11.83
C GLU A 163 -4.03 -5.81 -12.36
N VAL A 164 -4.63 -6.68 -11.56
CA VAL A 164 -5.85 -7.40 -11.95
C VAL A 164 -6.99 -6.41 -12.23
N CYS A 165 -7.17 -5.41 -11.37
CA CYS A 165 -8.13 -4.33 -11.61
C CYS A 165 -7.78 -3.52 -12.87
N MET A 166 -6.50 -3.20 -13.08
CA MET A 166 -6.04 -2.51 -14.29
C MET A 166 -6.36 -3.31 -15.55
N ILE A 167 -6.11 -4.61 -15.57
CA ILE A 167 -6.43 -5.50 -16.69
C ILE A 167 -7.93 -5.48 -16.98
N ALA A 168 -8.78 -5.55 -15.95
CA ALA A 168 -10.23 -5.47 -16.12
C ALA A 168 -10.67 -4.11 -16.72
N VAL A 169 -10.09 -3.00 -16.24
CA VAL A 169 -10.36 -1.65 -16.77
C VAL A 169 -9.87 -1.53 -18.22
N LEU A 170 -8.68 -2.03 -18.54
CA LEU A 170 -8.13 -2.03 -19.90
C LEU A 170 -9.03 -2.82 -20.85
N ALA A 171 -9.46 -4.03 -20.43
CA ALA A 171 -10.38 -4.85 -21.21
C ALA A 171 -11.72 -4.14 -21.46
N HIS A 172 -12.27 -3.47 -20.45
CA HIS A 172 -13.51 -2.68 -20.59
C HIS A 172 -13.39 -1.57 -21.65
N PHE A 173 -12.23 -0.92 -21.76
CA PHE A 173 -11.96 0.12 -22.76
C PHE A 173 -11.36 -0.41 -24.07
N ALA A 174 -11.38 -1.73 -24.31
CA ALA A 174 -10.79 -2.38 -25.47
C ALA A 174 -9.31 -1.98 -25.71
N ARG A 175 -8.55 -1.83 -24.62
CA ARG A 175 -7.11 -1.55 -24.65
C ARG A 175 -6.28 -2.83 -24.57
N PRO A 176 -5.03 -2.83 -25.09
CA PRO A 176 -4.10 -3.94 -24.88
C PRO A 176 -3.93 -4.23 -23.38
N ILE A 177 -4.22 -5.48 -22.98
CA ILE A 177 -4.05 -5.92 -21.59
C ILE A 177 -2.59 -6.24 -21.25
N HIS A 178 -1.74 -6.44 -22.27
CA HIS A 178 -0.30 -6.61 -22.15
C HIS A 178 0.43 -5.58 -23.02
N GLY A 179 1.67 -5.26 -22.65
CA GLY A 179 2.48 -4.29 -23.39
C GLY A 179 1.99 -2.85 -23.23
N GLU A 180 2.35 -2.00 -24.19
CA GLU A 180 1.94 -0.60 -24.18
C GLU A 180 0.43 -0.48 -24.46
N TRP A 181 -0.32 0.00 -23.47
CA TRP A 181 -1.77 0.19 -23.55
C TRP A 181 -2.18 1.61 -23.97
N ARG A 182 -1.23 2.55 -23.93
CA ARG A 182 -1.44 3.96 -24.30
C ARG A 182 -1.67 4.08 -25.80
N GLN A 183 -2.56 5.00 -26.17
CA GLN A 183 -2.78 5.43 -27.55
C GLN A 183 -2.82 6.95 -27.64
#